data_AF-A0AAV4IQI1-F1
#
_entry.id   AF-A0AAV4IQI1-F1
#
_cell.length_a   1.000
_cell.length_b   1.000
_cell.length_c   1.000
_cell.angle_alpha   90.00
_cell.angle_beta   90.00
_cell.angle_gamma   90.00
#
_symmetry.space_group_name_H-M   'P 1'
#
loop_
_entity.id
_entity.type
_entity.pdbx_description
1 polymer ?
#
loop_
_entity_poly.entity_id
_entity_poly.type
_entity_poly.pdbx_seq_one_letter_code
_entity_poly.pdbx_strand_id
1 'polypeptide(L)'
;MVRVLCQDLECINWFGEDRTSLDDEPKSGRPKTSTNEENTTRVDELIKCEKRMKIREIALKLEIPKSTVHEIVHDTLGYWKISERWVPKQ
;
A
#
# COMPACT_ATOMS: atom_id res chain seq x y z
N MET A 1 24.46 -31.41 -15.55
CA MET A 1 23.91 -30.79 -16.77
C MET A 1 22.38 -30.91 -16.70
N VAL A 2 21.73 -30.07 -15.91
CA VAL A 2 20.26 -30.10 -15.78
C VAL A 2 19.70 -28.98 -16.64
N ARG A 3 19.24 -29.34 -17.84
CA ARG A 3 18.43 -28.44 -18.67
C ARG A 3 17.06 -28.36 -18.03
N VAL A 4 16.72 -27.24 -17.41
CA VAL A 4 15.34 -26.87 -17.14
C VAL A 4 14.80 -26.29 -18.44
N LEU A 5 14.20 -27.14 -19.28
CA LEU A 5 13.39 -26.67 -20.40
C LEU A 5 12.01 -26.33 -19.82
N CYS A 6 11.85 -25.08 -19.41
CA CYS A 6 10.52 -24.51 -19.22
C CYS A 6 9.96 -24.26 -20.63
N GLN A 7 9.28 -25.26 -21.19
CA GLN A 7 8.60 -25.22 -22.49
C GLN A 7 7.08 -25.14 -22.29
N ASP A 8 6.64 -24.27 -21.38
CA ASP A 8 5.22 -23.94 -21.30
C ASP A 8 4.91 -22.99 -22.47
N LEU A 9 4.22 -23.52 -23.48
CA LEU A 9 3.85 -22.87 -24.74
C LEU A 9 3.14 -21.51 -24.54
N GLU A 10 2.57 -21.31 -23.36
CA GLU A 10 1.91 -20.09 -22.91
C GLU A 10 2.87 -18.90 -22.79
N CYS A 11 4.14 -19.14 -22.44
CA CYS A 11 5.15 -18.09 -22.33
C CYS A 11 5.59 -17.55 -23.70
N ILE A 12 5.65 -18.41 -24.72
CA ILE A 12 6.14 -18.02 -26.06
C ILE A 12 5.16 -17.02 -26.71
N ASN A 13 3.86 -17.22 -26.52
CA ASN A 13 2.84 -16.29 -27.03
C ASN A 13 2.87 -14.95 -26.28
N TRP A 14 3.23 -14.94 -25.00
CA TRP A 14 3.35 -13.71 -24.22
C TRP A 14 4.46 -12.78 -24.76
N PHE A 15 5.57 -13.35 -25.24
CA PHE A 15 6.72 -12.61 -25.77
C PHE A 15 6.67 -12.39 -27.30
N GLY A 16 5.85 -13.16 -28.03
CA GLY A 16 5.76 -13.08 -29.49
C GLY A 16 4.82 -12.00 -30.01
N GLU A 17 3.86 -11.55 -29.18
CA GLU A 17 3.12 -10.32 -29.44
C GLU A 17 3.96 -9.14 -28.96
N ASP A 18 4.20 -8.21 -29.87
CA ASP A 18 4.72 -6.87 -29.72
C ASP A 18 3.86 -6.04 -28.74
N ARG A 19 3.86 -6.45 -27.48
CA ARG A 19 3.36 -5.70 -26.33
C ARG A 19 4.22 -4.45 -26.18
N THR A 20 3.84 -3.43 -26.92
CA THR A 20 4.49 -2.11 -26.92
C THR A 20 4.20 -1.34 -25.60
N SER A 21 3.38 -1.91 -24.71
CA SER A 21 3.09 -1.40 -23.37
C SER A 21 3.71 -2.32 -22.31
N LEU A 22 4.74 -1.82 -21.63
CA LEU A 22 5.31 -2.40 -20.41
C LEU A 22 4.50 -2.07 -19.15
N ASP A 23 3.39 -1.34 -19.31
CA ASP A 23 2.56 -0.91 -18.21
C ASP A 23 1.68 -2.06 -17.71
N ASP A 24 1.70 -2.28 -16.40
CA ASP A 24 0.79 -3.19 -15.73
C ASP A 24 -0.67 -2.76 -15.98
N GLU A 25 -1.49 -3.68 -16.47
CA GLU A 25 -2.95 -3.49 -16.53
C GLU A 25 -3.51 -3.29 -15.10
N PRO A 26 -4.53 -2.42 -14.89
CA PRO A 26 -5.05 -2.14 -13.56
C PRO A 26 -5.54 -3.42 -12.88
N LYS A 27 -4.74 -3.94 -11.94
CA LYS A 27 -5.07 -5.12 -11.16
C LYS A 27 -6.31 -4.81 -10.31
N SER A 28 -7.36 -5.62 -10.48
CA SER A 28 -8.49 -5.65 -9.56
C SER A 28 -8.01 -6.26 -8.23
N GLY A 29 -7.43 -5.42 -7.39
CA GLY A 29 -7.12 -5.76 -6.00
C GLY A 29 -8.39 -5.88 -5.16
N ARG A 30 -8.30 -6.54 -4.01
CA ARG A 30 -9.40 -6.62 -3.03
C ARG A 30 -9.90 -5.20 -2.72
N PRO A 31 -11.20 -4.92 -2.85
CA PRO A 31 -11.73 -3.59 -2.54
C PRO A 31 -11.45 -3.27 -1.07
N LYS A 32 -10.89 -2.08 -0.82
CA LYS A 32 -10.54 -1.57 0.51
C LYS A 32 -11.81 -1.15 1.26
N THR A 33 -12.62 -2.12 1.66
CA THR A 33 -13.88 -1.88 2.37
C THR A 33 -13.71 -1.60 3.87
N SER A 34 -12.47 -1.50 4.37
CA SER A 34 -12.18 -1.34 5.80
C SER A 34 -11.98 0.11 6.26
N THR A 35 -11.92 1.07 5.34
CA THR A 35 -11.57 2.45 5.69
C THR A 35 -12.83 3.29 5.91
N ASN A 36 -13.30 3.35 7.17
CA ASN A 36 -14.35 4.28 7.57
C ASN A 36 -13.78 5.72 7.61
N GLU A 37 -14.51 6.70 7.07
CA GLU A 37 -14.11 8.12 7.02
C GLU A 37 -13.87 8.71 8.43
N GLU A 38 -14.58 8.18 9.42
CA GLU A 38 -14.37 8.51 10.83
C GLU A 38 -12.95 8.11 11.29
N ASN A 39 -12.52 6.89 10.94
CA ASN A 39 -11.20 6.39 11.31
C ASN A 39 -10.09 7.17 10.61
N THR A 40 -10.28 7.60 9.36
CA THR A 40 -9.30 8.42 8.65
C THR A 40 -9.10 9.77 9.32
N THR A 41 -10.19 10.39 9.78
CA THR A 41 -10.14 11.69 10.46
C THR A 41 -9.41 11.58 11.80
N ARG A 42 -9.76 10.56 12.59
CA ARG A 42 -9.10 10.30 13.90
C ARG A 42 -7.60 10.05 13.75
N VAL A 43 -7.17 9.32 12.72
CA VAL A 43 -5.75 9.07 12.44
C VAL A 43 -5.03 10.37 12.04
N ASP A 44 -5.64 11.19 11.19
CA ASP A 44 -5.05 12.47 10.76
C ASP A 44 -4.88 13.45 11.92
N GLU A 45 -5.89 13.58 12.78
CA GLU A 45 -5.82 14.40 14.00
C GLU A 45 -4.71 13.91 14.95
N LEU A 46 -4.60 12.61 15.18
CA LEU A 46 -3.55 12.02 16.02
C LEU A 46 -2.14 12.31 15.48
N ILE A 47 -1.94 12.17 14.17
CA ILE A 47 -0.65 12.47 13.53
C ILE A 47 -0.31 13.96 13.63
N LYS A 48 -1.31 14.84 13.48
CA LYS A 48 -1.13 16.29 13.61
C LYS A 48 -0.79 16.71 15.05
N CYS A 49 -1.45 16.11 16.04
CA CYS A 49 -1.21 16.35 17.46
C CYS A 49 0.16 15.80 17.90
N GLU A 50 0.45 14.54 17.58
CA GLU A 50 1.66 13.84 18.00
C GLU A 50 2.49 13.37 16.80
N LYS A 51 3.21 14.30 16.18
CA LYS A 51 3.98 14.09 14.93
C LYS A 51 5.09 13.02 15.01
N ARG A 52 5.38 12.47 16.19
CA ARG A 52 6.42 11.44 16.41
C ARG A 52 5.89 10.02 16.61
N MET A 53 4.58 9.86 16.77
CA MET A 53 3.96 8.58 17.05
C MET A 53 4.31 7.48 16.04
N LYS A 54 4.39 6.24 16.54
CA LYS A 54 4.55 5.05 15.69
C LYS A 54 3.18 4.50 15.29
N ILE A 55 3.11 3.86 14.11
CA ILE A 55 1.87 3.22 13.62
C ILE A 55 1.29 2.25 14.65
N ARG A 56 2.14 1.51 15.38
CA ARG A 56 1.69 0.58 16.44
C ARG A 56 0.99 1.30 17.59
N GLU A 57 1.46 2.49 17.97
CA GLU A 57 0.86 3.28 19.06
C GLU A 57 -0.49 3.86 18.62
N ILE A 58 -0.58 4.34 17.38
CA ILE A 58 -1.84 4.81 16.78
C ILE A 58 -2.86 3.67 16.72
N ALA A 59 -2.44 2.49 16.27
CA ALA A 59 -3.28 1.29 16.22
C ALA A 59 -3.82 0.90 17.61
N LEU A 60 -2.98 0.98 18.65
CA LEU A 60 -3.40 0.71 20.02
C LEU A 60 -4.35 1.78 20.57
N LYS A 61 -4.11 3.07 20.30
CA LYS A 61 -4.96 4.18 20.77
C LYS A 61 -6.35 4.15 20.13
N LEU A 62 -6.44 3.78 18.86
CA LEU A 62 -7.69 3.75 18.10
C LEU A 62 -8.37 2.39 18.09
N GLU A 63 -7.72 1.36 18.65
CA GLU A 63 -8.16 -0.05 18.59
C GLU A 63 -8.39 -0.55 17.15
N ILE A 64 -7.65 0.03 16.19
CA ILE A 64 -7.70 -0.33 14.77
C ILE A 64 -6.56 -1.30 14.47
N PRO A 65 -6.77 -2.33 13.64
CA PRO A 65 -5.68 -3.18 13.18
C PRO A 65 -4.57 -2.36 12.50
N LYS A 66 -3.32 -2.69 12.83
CA LYS A 66 -2.13 -2.01 12.32
C LYS A 66 -2.10 -1.92 10.79
N SER A 67 -2.57 -2.95 10.09
CA SER A 67 -2.65 -2.97 8.62
C SER A 67 -3.52 -1.84 8.09
N THR A 68 -4.70 -1.64 8.65
CA THR A 68 -5.63 -0.58 8.25
C THR A 68 -5.06 0.80 8.56
N VAL A 69 -4.40 0.98 9.72
CA VAL A 69 -3.72 2.26 10.01
C VAL A 69 -2.61 2.54 8.99
N HIS A 70 -1.82 1.53 8.61
CA HIS A 70 -0.78 1.68 7.60
C HIS A 70 -1.36 2.10 6.24
N GLU A 71 -2.43 1.44 5.78
CA GLU A 71 -3.13 1.81 4.55
C GLU A 71 -3.71 3.23 4.61
N ILE A 72 -4.36 3.60 5.71
CA ILE A 72 -4.90 4.96 5.90
C ILE A 72 -3.80 6.01 5.81
N VAL A 73 -2.68 5.81 6.52
CA VAL A 73 -1.60 6.77 6.60
C VAL A 73 -0.92 6.94 5.24
N HIS A 74 -0.65 5.86 4.52
CA HIS A 74 0.12 5.91 3.28
C HIS A 74 -0.73 6.10 2.03
N ASP A 75 -1.87 5.40 1.92
CA ASP A 75 -2.67 5.39 0.70
C ASP A 75 -3.76 6.47 0.72
N THR A 76 -4.38 6.71 1.88
CA THR A 76 -5.48 7.68 1.99
C THR A 76 -4.98 9.09 2.32
N LEU A 77 -4.15 9.21 3.36
CA LEU A 77 -3.64 10.51 3.83
C LEU A 77 -2.32 10.90 3.17
N GLY A 78 -1.61 9.95 2.56
CA GLY A 78 -0.34 10.22 1.87
C GLY A 78 0.80 10.66 2.79
N TYR A 79 0.79 10.34 4.08
CA TYR A 79 1.90 10.68 4.97
C TYR A 79 3.08 9.71 4.81
N TRP A 80 4.29 10.27 4.88
CA TRP A 80 5.56 9.58 4.97
C TRP A 80 6.24 9.87 6.30
N LYS A 81 6.93 8.87 6.86
CA LYS A 81 7.73 9.06 8.07
C LYS A 81 9.18 9.34 7.69
N ILE A 82 9.67 10.52 8.01
CA ILE A 82 11.07 10.91 7.82
C ILE A 82 11.74 10.98 9.18
N SER A 83 12.64 10.02 9.46
CA SER A 83 13.27 9.80 10.77
C SER A 83 12.23 9.62 11.88
N GLU A 84 11.84 10.70 12.55
CA GLU A 84 10.82 10.70 13.59
C GLU A 84 9.55 11.45 13.22
N ARG A 85 9.52 12.23 12.14
CA ARG A 85 8.41 13.14 11.82
C ARG A 85 7.55 12.63 10.67
N TRP A 86 6.23 12.77 10.78
CA TRP A 86 5.29 12.58 9.67
C TRP A 86 5.25 13.80 8.75
N VAL A 87 5.36 13.58 7.44
CA VAL A 87 5.39 14.60 6.38
C VAL A 87 4.41 14.19 5.27
N PRO A 88 3.50 15.07 4.82
CA PRO A 88 2.62 14.76 3.71
C PRO A 88 3.43 14.61 2.42
N LYS A 89 3.13 13.57 1.64
CA LYS A 89 3.66 13.35 0.30
C LYS A 89 3.04 14.39 -0.63
N GLN A 90 3.86 15.19 -1.29
CA GLN A 90 3.46 16.09 -2.38
C GLN A 90 3.26 15.32 -3.68
#